data_AF-U7PLH9-F1
#
_entry.id   AF-U7PLH9-F1
#
_cell.length_a   1.000
_cell.length_b   1.000
_cell.length_c   1.000
_cell.angle_alpha   90.00
_cell.angle_beta   90.00
_cell.angle_gamma   90.00
#
_symmetry.space_group_name_H-M   'P 1'
#
loop_
_entity.id
_entity.type
_entity.pdbx_description
1 polymer ?
#
loop_
_entity_poly.entity_id
_entity_poly.type
_entity_poly.pdbx_seq_one_letter_code
_entity_poly.pdbx_strand_id
1 'polypeptide(L)'
;MQHATDADMAARARAFVQQQADEAASKGTTETWYCITACAFAACNQGGFVGDVYKAAIASSDPDDIAHQQLVLRRIKEALLKTSVIFGIPRTINAFRALVRALPSPAANEVASVRSHIARPADTDARGLAYMRNIFRADLDPFLDTMDQYWPDLRTLVVTTIYGYYQSDTTVLGAVATSQLNIATLVPMDVTAEVAWHMRGVIRNGGTRDDLDYAFATAMAACEICDVRLKNTMPRPEDVVNEERLF
;
A
#
# COMPACT_ATOMS: atom_id res chain seq x y z
N MET A 1 -0.53 5.40 32.91
CA MET A 1 -1.41 6.00 31.89
C MET A 1 -1.05 5.50 30.49
N GLN A 2 0.21 5.63 30.04
CA GLN A 2 0.67 5.13 28.73
C GLN A 2 0.37 3.64 28.45
N HIS A 3 0.60 2.75 29.43
CA HIS A 3 0.29 1.33 29.22
C HIS A 3 -1.21 1.03 29.02
N ALA A 4 -2.10 1.86 29.57
CA ALA A 4 -3.54 1.70 29.38
C ALA A 4 -3.96 2.19 27.98
N THR A 5 -3.37 3.28 27.48
CA THR A 5 -3.63 3.79 26.12
C THR A 5 -3.10 2.82 25.06
N ASP A 6 -1.94 2.20 25.30
CA ASP A 6 -1.36 1.23 24.37
C ASP A 6 -2.20 -0.06 24.30
N ALA A 7 -2.73 -0.53 25.43
CA ALA A 7 -3.60 -1.70 25.48
C ALA A 7 -4.94 -1.46 24.78
N ASP A 8 -5.52 -0.27 24.94
CA ASP A 8 -6.74 0.15 24.25
C ASP A 8 -6.54 0.25 22.73
N MET A 9 -5.46 0.91 22.28
CA MET A 9 -5.09 0.96 20.86
C MET A 9 -4.97 -0.45 20.27
N ALA A 10 -4.28 -1.35 20.96
CA ALA A 10 -4.10 -2.72 20.49
C ALA A 10 -5.42 -3.50 20.39
N ALA A 11 -6.36 -3.26 21.31
CA ALA A 11 -7.70 -3.85 21.23
C ALA A 11 -8.50 -3.29 20.05
N ARG A 12 -8.51 -1.96 19.87
CA ARG A 12 -9.16 -1.29 18.72
C ARG A 12 -8.58 -1.75 17.39
N ALA A 13 -7.25 -1.86 17.29
CA ALA A 13 -6.57 -2.35 16.09
C ALA A 13 -6.95 -3.79 15.74
N ARG A 14 -6.92 -4.71 16.71
CA ARG A 14 -7.32 -6.12 16.47
C ARG A 14 -8.81 -6.25 16.11
N ALA A 15 -9.68 -5.47 16.75
CA ALA A 15 -11.10 -5.44 16.40
C ALA A 15 -11.32 -4.97 14.97
N PHE A 16 -10.61 -3.91 14.55
CA PHE A 16 -10.64 -3.42 13.18
C PHE A 16 -10.10 -4.44 12.17
N VAL A 17 -8.99 -5.11 12.48
CA VAL A 17 -8.45 -6.19 11.63
C VAL A 17 -9.47 -7.31 11.44
N GLN A 18 -10.13 -7.74 12.52
CA GLN A 18 -11.18 -8.77 12.43
C GLN A 18 -12.37 -8.29 11.60
N GLN A 19 -12.81 -7.04 11.79
CA GLN A 19 -13.87 -6.45 10.98
C GLN A 19 -13.52 -6.45 9.48
N GLN A 20 -12.28 -6.06 9.13
CA GLN A 20 -11.84 -6.09 7.74
C GLN A 20 -11.86 -7.51 7.15
N ALA A 21 -11.46 -8.51 7.93
CA ALA A 21 -11.53 -9.92 7.53
C ALA A 21 -12.97 -10.39 7.31
N ASP A 22 -13.88 -10.06 8.23
CA ASP A 22 -15.29 -10.48 8.20
C ASP A 22 -16.06 -9.83 7.04
N GLU A 23 -15.75 -8.59 6.70
CA GLU A 23 -16.40 -7.82 5.63
C GLU A 23 -15.74 -8.02 4.25
N ALA A 24 -14.60 -8.73 4.17
CA ALA A 24 -13.80 -8.82 2.95
C ALA A 24 -14.59 -9.39 1.76
N ALA A 25 -15.41 -10.43 2.01
CA ALA A 25 -16.20 -11.06 0.97
C ALA A 25 -17.32 -10.16 0.43
N SER A 26 -18.06 -9.48 1.32
CA SER A 26 -19.16 -8.59 0.93
C SER A 26 -18.68 -7.31 0.23
N LYS A 27 -17.45 -6.88 0.53
CA LYS A 27 -16.79 -5.73 -0.11
C LYS A 27 -15.96 -6.11 -1.34
N GLY A 28 -15.86 -7.38 -1.70
CA GLY A 28 -15.05 -7.83 -2.84
C GLY A 28 -13.53 -7.67 -2.66
N THR A 29 -13.05 -7.64 -1.42
CA THR A 29 -11.65 -7.38 -1.06
C THR A 29 -10.94 -8.59 -0.45
N THR A 30 -11.50 -9.80 -0.55
CA THR A 30 -10.96 -11.05 0.00
C THR A 30 -9.47 -11.27 -0.30
N GLU A 31 -9.00 -10.79 -1.44
CA GLU A 31 -7.61 -10.94 -1.89
C GLU A 31 -6.68 -9.77 -1.53
N THR A 32 -7.21 -8.63 -1.10
CA THR A 32 -6.47 -7.35 -1.02
C THR A 32 -6.60 -6.63 0.32
N TRP A 33 -7.66 -6.89 1.11
CA TRP A 33 -7.94 -6.18 2.36
C TRP A 33 -6.73 -6.17 3.31
N TYR A 34 -6.05 -7.31 3.43
CA TYR A 34 -4.90 -7.47 4.33
C TYR A 34 -3.65 -6.72 3.83
N CYS A 35 -3.52 -6.50 2.51
CA CYS A 35 -2.43 -5.69 1.98
C CYS A 35 -2.66 -4.21 2.29
N ILE A 36 -3.88 -3.72 2.07
CA ILE A 36 -4.29 -2.33 2.30
C ILE A 36 -4.20 -2.01 3.80
N THR A 37 -4.76 -2.87 4.65
CA THR A 37 -4.75 -2.73 6.11
C THR A 37 -3.33 -2.78 6.68
N ALA A 38 -2.48 -3.73 6.22
CA ALA A 38 -1.09 -3.80 6.65
C ALA A 38 -0.29 -2.55 6.29
N CYS A 39 -0.48 -2.03 5.08
CA CYS A 39 0.20 -0.82 4.62
C CYS A 39 -0.26 0.41 5.40
N ALA A 40 -1.55 0.55 5.69
CA ALA A 40 -2.08 1.62 6.52
C ALA A 40 -1.45 1.62 7.92
N PHE A 41 -1.42 0.46 8.61
CA PHE A 41 -0.78 0.36 9.92
C PHE A 41 0.73 0.61 9.87
N ALA A 42 1.44 0.10 8.86
CA ALA A 42 2.86 0.37 8.68
C ALA A 42 3.12 1.87 8.49
N ALA A 43 2.32 2.55 7.66
CA ALA A 43 2.41 3.99 7.45
C ALA A 43 2.03 4.78 8.71
N CYS A 44 1.14 4.31 9.56
CA CYS A 44 0.85 4.91 10.87
C CYS A 44 1.96 4.69 11.93
N ASN A 45 3.12 4.15 11.56
CA ASN A 45 4.18 3.74 12.49
C ASN A 45 3.75 2.64 13.49
N GLN A 46 2.74 1.85 13.14
CA GLN A 46 2.22 0.74 13.94
C GLN A 46 2.45 -0.59 13.22
N GLY A 47 3.67 -0.78 12.72
CA GLY A 47 4.09 -2.01 12.03
C GLY A 47 3.91 -3.30 12.86
N GLY A 48 3.73 -3.20 14.18
CA GLY A 48 3.37 -4.34 15.03
C GLY A 48 2.07 -5.04 14.60
N PHE A 49 1.04 -4.27 14.22
CA PHE A 49 -0.28 -4.80 13.84
C PHE A 49 -0.29 -5.51 12.49
N VAL A 50 0.78 -5.37 11.69
CA VAL A 50 0.92 -6.14 10.44
C VAL A 50 0.98 -7.64 10.72
N GLY A 51 1.53 -8.05 11.86
CA GLY A 51 1.50 -9.45 12.29
C GLY A 51 0.08 -9.94 12.61
N ASP A 52 -0.76 -9.09 13.21
CA ASP A 52 -2.16 -9.39 13.50
C ASP A 52 -2.97 -9.50 12.19
N VAL A 53 -2.74 -8.60 11.24
CA VAL A 53 -3.34 -8.65 9.90
C VAL A 53 -3.03 -9.96 9.19
N TYR A 54 -1.75 -10.38 9.20
CA TYR A 54 -1.35 -11.66 8.59
C TYR A 54 -2.07 -12.84 9.23
N LYS A 55 -2.12 -12.90 10.57
CA LYS A 55 -2.81 -13.97 11.30
C LYS A 55 -4.30 -14.04 10.96
N ALA A 56 -4.98 -12.90 10.92
CA ALA A 56 -6.40 -12.85 10.57
C ALA A 56 -6.64 -13.30 9.12
N ALA A 57 -5.78 -12.92 8.17
CA ALA A 57 -5.90 -13.28 6.76
C ALA A 57 -5.69 -14.78 6.46
N ILE A 58 -5.00 -15.51 7.34
CA ILE A 58 -4.82 -16.96 7.21
C ILE A 58 -5.77 -17.77 8.10
N ALA A 59 -6.48 -17.12 9.04
CA ALA A 59 -7.31 -17.80 10.03
C ALA A 59 -8.58 -18.46 9.45
N SER A 60 -9.08 -17.97 8.31
CA SER A 60 -10.26 -18.54 7.64
C SER A 60 -9.97 -19.81 6.84
N SER A 61 -8.69 -20.16 6.69
CA SER A 61 -8.24 -21.30 5.90
C SER A 61 -7.79 -22.45 6.81
N ASP A 62 -7.59 -23.64 6.23
CA ASP A 62 -7.00 -24.76 6.94
C ASP A 62 -5.65 -24.35 7.56
N PRO A 63 -5.42 -24.58 8.87
CA PRO A 63 -4.11 -24.35 9.50
C PRO A 63 -2.93 -25.04 8.79
N ASP A 64 -3.19 -26.09 8.02
CA ASP A 64 -2.20 -26.82 7.22
C ASP A 64 -2.11 -26.33 5.75
N ASP A 65 -2.91 -25.33 5.34
CA ASP A 65 -2.82 -24.70 4.01
C ASP A 65 -1.61 -23.75 3.92
N ILE A 66 -0.43 -24.36 3.86
CA ILE A 66 0.85 -23.65 3.69
C ILE A 66 0.86 -22.81 2.42
N ALA A 67 0.18 -23.24 1.35
CA ALA A 67 0.15 -22.53 0.08
C ALA A 67 -0.59 -21.19 0.21
N HIS A 68 -1.75 -21.18 0.87
CA HIS A 68 -2.48 -19.95 1.19
C HIS A 68 -1.67 -19.04 2.13
N GLN A 69 -1.04 -19.61 3.17
CA GLN A 69 -0.20 -18.85 4.11
C GLN A 69 0.95 -18.14 3.40
N GLN A 70 1.62 -18.82 2.47
CA GLN A 70 2.69 -18.25 1.65
C GLN A 70 2.17 -17.21 0.67
N LEU A 71 1.01 -17.43 0.05
CA LEU A 71 0.38 -16.48 -0.87
C LEU A 71 0.03 -15.15 -0.17
N VAL A 72 -0.63 -15.22 0.99
CA VAL A 72 -0.95 -14.03 1.81
C VAL A 72 0.33 -13.31 2.21
N LEU A 73 1.33 -14.05 2.70
CA LEU A 73 2.61 -13.47 3.12
C LEU A 73 3.33 -12.78 1.96
N ARG A 74 3.36 -13.39 0.77
CA ARG A 74 3.94 -12.82 -0.46
C ARG A 74 3.25 -11.51 -0.82
N ARG A 75 1.92 -11.47 -0.80
CA ARG A 75 1.12 -10.29 -1.13
C ARG A 75 1.35 -9.15 -0.12
N ILE A 76 1.41 -9.42 1.18
CA ILE A 76 1.75 -8.39 2.18
C ILE A 76 3.18 -7.88 2.00
N LYS A 77 4.17 -8.76 1.80
CA LYS A 77 5.56 -8.37 1.55
C LYS A 77 5.68 -7.48 0.32
N GLU A 78 5.00 -7.85 -0.76
CA GLU A 78 4.95 -7.04 -1.98
C GLU A 78 4.33 -5.67 -1.71
N ALA A 79 3.19 -5.62 -1.01
CA ALA A 79 2.50 -4.38 -0.70
C ALA A 79 3.40 -3.40 0.09
N LEU A 80 4.07 -3.92 1.13
CA LEU A 80 5.01 -3.15 1.95
C LEU A 80 6.23 -2.67 1.16
N LEU A 81 6.77 -3.50 0.26
CA LEU A 81 7.90 -3.10 -0.59
C LEU A 81 7.50 -2.00 -1.58
N LYS A 82 6.36 -2.17 -2.28
CA LYS A 82 5.85 -1.17 -3.25
C LYS A 82 5.66 0.21 -2.64
N THR A 83 5.25 0.27 -1.38
CA THR A 83 4.91 1.51 -0.68
C THR A 83 5.97 1.99 0.31
N SER A 84 7.05 1.22 0.51
CA SER A 84 8.12 1.56 1.46
C SER A 84 8.78 2.92 1.18
N VAL A 85 8.81 3.35 -0.07
CA VAL A 85 9.34 4.66 -0.47
C VAL A 85 8.49 5.83 0.04
N ILE A 86 7.20 5.60 0.32
CA ILE A 86 6.25 6.62 0.78
C ILE A 86 6.44 6.89 2.28
N PHE A 87 6.49 5.83 3.10
CA PHE A 87 6.54 5.96 4.56
C PHE A 87 7.90 5.64 5.19
N GLY A 88 8.87 5.20 4.38
CA GLY A 88 10.26 4.99 4.76
C GLY A 88 10.63 3.58 5.24
N ILE A 89 11.88 3.20 4.95
CA ILE A 89 12.50 1.91 5.29
C ILE A 89 12.35 1.52 6.77
N PRO A 90 12.52 2.41 7.78
CA PRO A 90 12.43 2.01 9.19
C PRO A 90 11.09 1.38 9.56
N ARG A 91 9.98 1.96 9.07
CA ARG A 91 8.63 1.43 9.31
C ARG A 91 8.42 0.10 8.57
N THR A 92 8.96 -0.03 7.36
CA THR A 92 8.94 -1.31 6.60
C THR A 92 9.66 -2.42 7.37
N ILE A 93 10.84 -2.13 7.94
CA ILE A 93 11.61 -3.12 8.72
C ILE A 93 10.85 -3.54 9.99
N ASN A 94 10.20 -2.60 10.67
CA ASN A 94 9.40 -2.92 11.86
C ASN A 94 8.19 -3.80 11.52
N ALA A 95 7.50 -3.53 10.40
CA ALA A 95 6.43 -4.38 9.88
C ALA A 95 6.95 -5.78 9.49
N PHE A 96 8.09 -5.85 8.79
CA PHE A 96 8.74 -7.12 8.46
C PHE A 96 9.05 -7.97 9.70
N ARG A 97 9.61 -7.37 10.77
CA ARG A 97 9.87 -8.07 12.02
C ARG A 97 8.59 -8.62 12.67
N ALA A 98 7.47 -7.90 12.55
CA ALA A 98 6.18 -8.37 13.03
C ALA A 98 5.67 -9.57 12.22
N LEU A 99 5.82 -9.56 10.89
CA LEU A 99 5.50 -10.70 10.04
C LEU A 99 6.31 -11.94 10.39
N VAL A 100 7.62 -11.79 10.59
CA VAL A 100 8.50 -12.91 10.97
C VAL A 100 8.03 -13.56 12.28
N ARG A 101 7.63 -12.77 13.28
CA ARG A 101 7.09 -13.27 14.55
C ARG A 101 5.68 -13.87 14.42
N ALA A 102 4.96 -13.56 13.35
CA ALA A 102 3.60 -14.01 13.13
C ALA A 102 3.49 -15.31 12.31
N LEU A 103 4.61 -15.83 11.78
CA LEU A 103 4.63 -17.09 11.06
C LEU A 103 4.18 -18.25 11.96
N PRO A 104 3.19 -19.07 11.55
CA PRO A 104 2.75 -20.23 12.34
C PRO A 104 3.78 -21.37 12.34
N SER A 105 4.60 -21.47 11.30
CA SER A 105 5.68 -22.45 11.18
C SER A 105 6.78 -21.93 10.23
N PRO A 106 7.98 -22.54 10.23
CA PRO A 106 9.01 -22.23 9.24
C PRO A 106 8.56 -22.48 7.79
N ALA A 107 7.67 -23.46 7.56
CA ALA A 107 7.16 -23.80 6.23
C ALA A 107 6.25 -22.72 5.64
N ALA A 108 5.56 -21.96 6.50
CA ALA A 108 4.73 -20.83 6.10
C ALA A 108 5.54 -19.64 5.53
N ASN A 109 6.86 -19.62 5.73
CA ASN A 109 7.69 -18.57 5.19
C ASN A 109 7.78 -18.66 3.66
N GLU A 110 7.78 -17.50 3.02
CA GLU A 110 7.81 -17.33 1.58
C GLU A 110 9.04 -16.49 1.21
N VAL A 111 9.91 -17.01 0.35
CA VAL A 111 11.23 -16.40 0.08
C VAL A 111 11.48 -16.12 -1.41
N ALA A 112 10.49 -16.34 -2.29
CA ALA A 112 10.69 -16.12 -3.72
C ALA A 112 10.78 -14.61 -4.01
N SER A 113 11.68 -14.24 -4.91
CA SER A 113 11.80 -12.87 -5.41
C SER A 113 11.28 -12.80 -6.84
N VAL A 114 10.15 -12.11 -7.03
CA VAL A 114 9.59 -11.83 -8.37
C VAL A 114 10.47 -10.90 -9.22
N ARG A 115 11.44 -10.23 -8.59
CA ARG A 115 12.37 -9.29 -9.23
C ARG A 115 13.76 -9.87 -9.49
N SER A 116 14.00 -11.14 -9.16
CA SER A 116 15.31 -11.79 -9.28
C SER A 116 15.88 -11.83 -10.71
N HIS A 117 15.02 -11.72 -11.71
CA HIS A 117 15.38 -11.68 -13.12
C HIS A 117 15.87 -10.28 -13.59
N ILE A 118 15.69 -9.23 -12.79
CA ILE A 118 16.06 -7.86 -13.16
C ILE A 118 17.54 -7.64 -12.84
N ALA A 119 18.39 -7.61 -13.87
CA ALA A 119 19.83 -7.39 -13.71
C ALA A 119 20.17 -5.90 -13.49
N ARG A 120 19.48 -4.98 -14.18
CA ARG A 120 19.66 -3.54 -14.03
C ARG A 120 18.30 -2.90 -13.75
N PRO A 121 18.12 -2.14 -12.66
CA PRO A 121 16.84 -1.49 -12.39
C PRO A 121 16.33 -0.62 -13.55
N ALA A 122 17.23 0.07 -14.27
CA ALA A 122 16.89 0.89 -15.44
C ALA A 122 16.27 0.11 -16.61
N ASP A 123 16.45 -1.22 -16.68
CA ASP A 123 15.78 -2.05 -17.70
C ASP A 123 14.24 -2.06 -17.51
N THR A 124 13.76 -1.59 -16.36
CA THR A 124 12.32 -1.45 -16.06
C THR A 124 11.73 -0.09 -16.41
N ASP A 125 12.53 0.87 -16.89
CA ASP A 125 12.08 2.26 -17.13
C ASP A 125 10.94 2.34 -18.15
N ALA A 126 11.01 1.58 -19.24
CA ALA A 126 9.96 1.56 -20.26
C ALA A 126 8.61 1.08 -19.69
N ARG A 127 8.63 0.06 -18.82
CA ARG A 127 7.45 -0.44 -18.11
C ARG A 127 6.94 0.61 -17.12
N GLY A 128 7.83 1.26 -16.39
CA GLY A 128 7.51 2.35 -15.46
C GLY A 128 6.83 3.53 -16.15
N LEU A 129 7.40 4.02 -17.25
CA LEU A 129 6.85 5.13 -18.03
C LEU A 129 5.48 4.80 -18.64
N ALA A 130 5.29 3.57 -19.15
CA ALA A 130 3.99 3.14 -19.67
C ALA A 130 2.92 3.13 -18.56
N TYR A 131 3.27 2.62 -17.37
CA TYR A 131 2.39 2.61 -16.20
C TYR A 131 2.05 4.04 -15.73
N MET A 132 3.06 4.90 -15.62
CA MET A 132 2.88 6.31 -15.27
C MET A 132 1.99 7.04 -16.29
N ARG A 133 2.16 6.76 -17.59
CA ARG A 133 1.37 7.42 -18.66
C ARG A 133 -0.13 7.17 -18.48
N ASN A 134 -0.50 5.96 -18.04
CA ASN A 134 -1.90 5.63 -17.75
C ASN A 134 -2.47 6.50 -16.60
N ILE A 135 -1.68 6.68 -15.54
CA ILE A 135 -2.08 7.41 -14.33
C ILE A 135 -2.04 8.92 -14.54
N PHE A 136 -0.92 9.48 -15.01
CA PHE A 136 -0.69 10.92 -15.08
C PHE A 136 -1.17 11.54 -16.40
N ARG A 137 -1.31 10.74 -17.46
CA ARG A 137 -1.81 11.18 -18.77
C ARG A 137 -1.09 12.43 -19.27
N ALA A 138 -1.81 13.53 -19.47
CA ALA A 138 -1.29 14.77 -20.03
C ALA A 138 -0.31 15.50 -19.09
N ASP A 139 -0.31 15.20 -17.80
CA ASP A 139 0.59 15.80 -16.82
C ASP A 139 1.95 15.10 -16.72
N LEU A 140 2.11 13.94 -17.35
CA LEU A 140 3.35 13.17 -17.22
C LEU A 140 4.55 13.90 -17.82
N ASP A 141 4.47 14.35 -19.07
CA ASP A 141 5.64 14.97 -19.72
C ASP A 141 6.07 16.26 -19.02
N PRO A 142 5.18 17.21 -18.71
CA PRO A 142 5.58 18.41 -17.96
C PRO A 142 6.22 18.09 -16.59
N PHE A 143 5.72 17.08 -15.89
CA PHE A 143 6.28 16.63 -14.61
C PHE A 143 7.69 16.06 -14.77
N LEU A 144 7.88 15.22 -15.79
CA LEU A 144 9.16 14.62 -16.13
C LEU A 144 10.19 15.65 -16.61
N ASP A 145 9.79 16.59 -17.47
CA ASP A 145 10.64 17.68 -17.97
C ASP A 145 11.11 18.59 -16.83
N THR A 146 10.24 18.85 -15.85
CA THR A 146 10.59 19.61 -14.64
C THR A 146 11.67 18.88 -13.85
N MET A 147 11.58 17.55 -13.67
CA MET A 147 12.65 16.80 -13.00
C MET A 147 13.94 16.79 -13.81
N ASP A 148 13.88 16.64 -15.13
CA ASP A 148 15.08 16.72 -16.00
C ASP A 148 15.80 18.06 -15.86
N GLN A 149 15.05 19.15 -15.72
CA GLN A 149 15.61 20.50 -15.61
C GLN A 149 16.17 20.79 -14.21
N TYR A 150 15.45 20.38 -13.16
CA TYR A 150 15.73 20.85 -11.79
C TYR A 150 16.34 19.79 -10.87
N TRP A 151 16.05 18.50 -11.08
CA TRP A 151 16.54 17.43 -10.20
C TRP A 151 16.56 16.05 -10.89
N PRO A 152 17.53 15.78 -11.78
CA PRO A 152 17.61 14.50 -12.50
C PRO A 152 17.69 13.25 -11.60
N ASP A 153 18.27 13.37 -10.42
CA ASP A 153 18.30 12.26 -9.46
C ASP A 153 16.91 11.93 -8.91
N LEU A 154 16.02 12.93 -8.75
CA LEU A 154 14.62 12.71 -8.40
C LEU A 154 13.90 11.97 -9.53
N ARG A 155 14.20 12.28 -10.79
CA ARG A 155 13.67 11.50 -11.93
C ARG A 155 14.08 10.04 -11.83
N THR A 156 15.35 9.77 -11.51
CA THR A 156 15.84 8.39 -11.36
C THR A 156 15.15 7.67 -10.20
N LEU A 157 14.91 8.36 -9.08
CA LEU A 157 14.11 7.82 -7.98
C LEU A 157 12.69 7.48 -8.45
N VAL A 158 11.99 8.43 -9.08
CA VAL A 158 10.58 8.26 -9.46
C VAL A 158 10.41 7.24 -10.58
N VAL A 159 11.08 7.42 -11.72
CA VAL A 159 10.89 6.59 -12.91
C VAL A 159 11.49 5.20 -12.72
N THR A 160 12.78 5.12 -12.35
CA THR A 160 13.47 3.83 -12.28
C THR A 160 13.14 3.10 -10.98
N THR A 161 13.32 3.76 -9.84
CA THR A 161 13.27 3.06 -8.54
C THR A 161 11.83 2.82 -8.10
N ILE A 162 10.93 3.80 -8.22
CA ILE A 162 9.54 3.66 -7.74
C ILE A 162 8.67 2.99 -8.80
N TYR A 163 8.45 3.64 -9.94
CA TYR A 163 7.50 3.16 -10.93
C TYR A 163 8.03 1.96 -11.71
N GLY A 164 9.25 2.05 -12.24
CA GLY A 164 9.91 0.98 -12.99
C GLY A 164 10.04 -0.27 -12.13
N TYR A 165 10.78 -0.20 -11.03
CA TYR A 165 11.15 -1.39 -10.26
C TYR A 165 10.04 -1.93 -9.36
N TYR A 166 9.22 -1.06 -8.75
CA TYR A 166 8.20 -1.49 -7.79
C TYR A 166 6.76 -1.38 -8.31
N GLN A 167 6.24 -0.18 -8.62
CA GLN A 167 4.80 0.01 -8.81
C GLN A 167 4.26 -0.59 -10.11
N SER A 168 5.02 -0.55 -11.21
CA SER A 168 4.59 -1.09 -12.50
C SER A 168 4.66 -2.61 -12.60
N ASP A 169 5.26 -3.29 -11.62
CA ASP A 169 5.27 -4.75 -11.54
C ASP A 169 3.94 -5.27 -11.00
N THR A 170 3.04 -5.75 -11.86
CA THR A 170 1.71 -6.20 -11.43
C THR A 170 1.61 -7.72 -11.26
N THR A 171 2.74 -8.43 -11.16
CA THR A 171 2.75 -9.91 -11.11
C THR A 171 2.11 -10.47 -9.84
N VAL A 172 2.23 -9.78 -8.70
CA VAL A 172 1.67 -10.23 -7.40
C VAL A 172 0.41 -9.45 -7.02
N LEU A 173 0.40 -8.13 -7.27
CA LEU A 173 -0.72 -7.24 -6.99
C LEU A 173 -1.04 -6.42 -8.24
N GLY A 174 -2.30 -6.43 -8.67
CA GLY A 174 -2.76 -5.69 -9.84
C GLY A 174 -2.62 -4.16 -9.69
N ALA A 175 -2.88 -3.44 -10.79
CA ALA A 175 -2.72 -1.98 -10.84
C ALA A 175 -3.69 -1.23 -9.92
N VAL A 176 -4.95 -1.69 -9.82
CA VAL A 176 -5.96 -1.14 -8.90
C VAL A 176 -5.52 -1.31 -7.45
N ALA A 177 -5.20 -2.55 -7.05
CA ALA A 177 -4.68 -2.84 -5.70
C ALA A 177 -3.45 -2.00 -5.38
N THR A 178 -2.47 -1.93 -6.30
CA THR A 178 -1.27 -1.10 -6.12
C THR A 178 -1.62 0.38 -5.90
N SER A 179 -2.64 0.90 -6.59
CA SER A 179 -3.09 2.29 -6.40
C SER A 179 -3.80 2.49 -5.06
N GLN A 180 -4.60 1.51 -4.61
CA GLN A 180 -5.21 1.50 -3.28
C GLN A 180 -4.14 1.51 -2.18
N LEU A 181 -3.03 0.79 -2.34
CA LEU A 181 -1.92 0.80 -1.39
C LEU A 181 -1.27 2.19 -1.27
N ASN A 182 -1.15 2.92 -2.38
CA ASN A 182 -0.64 4.29 -2.35
C ASN A 182 -1.56 5.19 -1.53
N ILE A 183 -2.89 5.13 -1.74
CA ILE A 183 -3.85 5.88 -0.89
C ILE A 183 -3.70 5.50 0.59
N ALA A 184 -3.67 4.19 0.87
CA ALA A 184 -3.57 3.65 2.23
C ALA A 184 -2.32 4.13 2.99
N THR A 185 -1.26 4.51 2.27
CA THR A 185 0.02 4.93 2.85
C THR A 185 0.26 6.43 2.79
N LEU A 186 -0.32 7.13 1.81
CA LEU A 186 -0.21 8.59 1.66
C LEU A 186 -1.12 9.34 2.65
N VAL A 187 -2.30 8.81 2.96
CA VAL A 187 -3.20 9.44 3.95
C VAL A 187 -2.53 9.57 5.32
N PRO A 188 -1.92 8.51 5.93
CA PRO A 188 -1.20 8.65 7.20
C PRO A 188 0.04 9.57 7.13
N MET A 189 0.56 9.83 5.92
CA MET A 189 1.66 10.76 5.69
C MET A 189 1.18 12.21 5.54
N ASP A 190 -0.13 12.46 5.51
CA ASP A 190 -0.76 13.78 5.48
C ASP A 190 -0.34 14.63 4.26
N VAL A 191 -0.22 13.98 3.09
CA VAL A 191 0.21 14.58 1.81
C VAL A 191 -0.94 14.68 0.80
N THR A 192 -1.75 15.72 0.94
CA THR A 192 -3.04 15.86 0.22
C THR A 192 -2.94 15.81 -1.31
N ALA A 193 -1.93 16.46 -1.90
CA ALA A 193 -1.73 16.47 -3.35
C ALA A 193 -1.43 15.06 -3.90
N GLU A 194 -0.60 14.29 -3.18
CA GLU A 194 -0.26 12.92 -3.56
C GLU A 194 -1.45 11.98 -3.40
N VAL A 195 -2.26 12.17 -2.34
CA VAL A 195 -3.52 11.43 -2.17
C VAL A 195 -4.45 11.69 -3.37
N ALA A 196 -4.58 12.93 -3.83
CA ALA A 196 -5.40 13.27 -5.00
C ALA A 196 -4.91 12.59 -6.28
N TRP A 197 -3.60 12.57 -6.53
CA TRP A 197 -3.00 11.86 -7.66
C TRP A 197 -3.35 10.37 -7.65
N HIS A 198 -3.23 9.73 -6.50
CA HIS A 198 -3.46 8.30 -6.40
C HIS A 198 -4.95 7.90 -6.33
N MET A 199 -5.84 8.81 -5.90
CA MET A 199 -7.28 8.69 -6.11
C MET A 199 -7.63 8.59 -7.59
N ARG A 200 -7.08 9.49 -8.43
CA ARG A 200 -7.20 9.36 -9.90
C ARG A 200 -6.56 8.07 -10.39
N GLY A 201 -5.42 7.68 -9.84
CA GLY A 201 -4.71 6.44 -10.17
C GLY A 201 -5.59 5.19 -10.03
N VAL A 202 -6.41 5.07 -8.98
CA VAL A 202 -7.35 3.95 -8.82
C VAL A 202 -8.31 3.89 -10.00
N ILE A 203 -8.98 5.00 -10.32
CA ILE A 203 -9.98 5.06 -11.41
C ILE A 203 -9.33 4.84 -12.78
N ARG A 204 -8.18 5.48 -13.03
CA ARG A 204 -7.45 5.39 -14.31
C ARG A 204 -6.86 4.01 -14.55
N ASN A 205 -6.61 3.23 -13.49
CA ASN A 205 -6.23 1.81 -13.59
C ASN A 205 -7.42 0.85 -13.70
N GLY A 206 -8.64 1.37 -13.85
CA GLY A 206 -9.86 0.57 -14.01
C GLY A 206 -10.56 0.19 -12.70
N GLY A 207 -10.14 0.78 -11.58
CA GLY A 207 -10.82 0.62 -10.28
C GLY A 207 -12.11 1.42 -10.22
N THR A 208 -12.98 1.02 -9.29
CA THR A 208 -14.27 1.66 -9.03
C THR A 208 -14.16 2.76 -7.97
N ARG A 209 -15.25 3.53 -7.77
CA ARG A 209 -15.35 4.45 -6.63
C ARG A 209 -15.29 3.69 -5.29
N ASP A 210 -15.88 2.50 -5.23
CA ASP A 210 -15.86 1.66 -4.03
C ASP A 210 -14.44 1.19 -3.68
N ASP A 211 -13.62 0.84 -4.67
CA ASP A 211 -12.21 0.48 -4.46
C ASP A 211 -11.43 1.64 -3.82
N LEU A 212 -11.66 2.86 -4.33
CA LEU A 212 -11.03 4.07 -3.84
C LEU A 212 -11.49 4.36 -2.40
N ASP A 213 -12.80 4.41 -2.18
CA ASP A 213 -13.41 4.73 -0.89
C ASP A 213 -13.01 3.70 0.18
N TYR A 214 -12.91 2.42 -0.19
CA TYR A 214 -12.43 1.36 0.70
C TYR A 214 -10.99 1.62 1.18
N ALA A 215 -10.07 1.94 0.26
CA ALA A 215 -8.68 2.21 0.61
C ALA A 215 -8.55 3.47 1.47
N PHE A 216 -9.29 4.53 1.11
CA PHE A 216 -9.31 5.78 1.85
C PHE A 216 -9.88 5.61 3.26
N ALA A 217 -11.04 4.96 3.39
CA ALA A 217 -11.67 4.69 4.68
C ALA A 217 -10.80 3.81 5.57
N THR A 218 -10.14 2.80 5.00
CA THR A 218 -9.19 1.95 5.74
C THR A 218 -8.03 2.77 6.30
N ALA A 219 -7.48 3.69 5.51
CA ALA A 219 -6.40 4.57 5.93
C ALA A 219 -6.83 5.54 7.04
N MET A 220 -8.01 6.14 6.91
CA MET A 220 -8.58 7.05 7.90
C MET A 220 -8.85 6.32 9.24
N ALA A 221 -9.44 5.13 9.19
CA ALA A 221 -9.66 4.31 10.37
C ALA A 221 -8.33 3.90 11.05
N ALA A 222 -7.31 3.53 10.28
CA ALA A 222 -5.99 3.25 10.81
C ALA A 222 -5.37 4.48 11.49
N CYS A 223 -5.54 5.69 10.92
CA CYS A 223 -5.06 6.92 11.55
C CYS A 223 -5.76 7.17 12.90
N GLU A 224 -7.08 7.02 12.95
CA GLU A 224 -7.87 7.19 14.17
C GLU A 224 -7.50 6.16 15.26
N ILE A 225 -7.31 4.89 14.88
CA ILE A 225 -6.90 3.83 15.80
C ILE A 225 -5.51 4.09 16.36
N CYS A 226 -4.60 4.58 15.53
CA CYS A 226 -3.19 4.77 15.87
C CYS A 226 -2.88 6.17 16.43
N ASP A 227 -3.91 6.98 16.71
CA ASP A 227 -3.80 8.37 17.17
C ASP A 227 -2.92 9.25 16.26
N VAL A 228 -2.94 8.99 14.94
CA VAL A 228 -2.25 9.80 13.93
C VAL A 228 -3.10 11.03 13.61
N ARG A 229 -2.65 12.19 14.08
CA ARG A 229 -3.30 13.47 13.80
C ARG A 229 -2.91 14.00 12.42
N LEU A 230 -3.86 13.96 11.48
CA LEU A 230 -3.77 14.68 10.21
C LEU A 230 -3.95 16.19 10.45
N LYS A 231 -3.09 17.00 9.84
CA LYS A 231 -3.12 18.47 9.94
C LYS A 231 -3.87 19.09 8.77
N ASN A 232 -3.91 18.41 7.62
CA ASN A 232 -4.60 18.89 6.44
C ASN A 232 -5.95 18.18 6.25
N THR A 233 -6.87 18.86 5.58
CA THR A 233 -8.10 18.23 5.10
C THR A 233 -7.77 17.38 3.87
N MET A 234 -8.08 16.09 3.94
CA MET A 234 -7.89 15.18 2.81
C MET A 234 -8.81 15.54 1.62
N PRO A 235 -8.35 15.36 0.37
CA PRO A 235 -9.18 15.62 -0.80
C PRO A 235 -10.39 14.68 -0.81
N ARG A 236 -11.53 15.17 -1.30
CA ARG A 236 -12.68 14.32 -1.55
C ARG A 236 -12.60 13.74 -2.95
N PRO A 237 -12.93 12.46 -3.17
CA PRO A 237 -12.72 11.86 -4.47
C PRO A 237 -13.55 12.52 -5.58
N GLU A 238 -14.77 13.00 -5.29
CA GLU A 238 -15.60 13.74 -6.26
C GLU A 238 -14.97 15.05 -6.76
N ASP A 239 -14.07 15.66 -5.98
CA ASP A 239 -13.39 16.89 -6.34
C ASP A 239 -12.17 16.62 -7.25
N VAL A 240 -11.63 15.39 -7.27
CA VAL A 240 -10.34 15.12 -7.91
C VAL A 240 -10.39 14.07 -9.03
N VAL A 241 -11.29 13.07 -8.98
CA VAL A 241 -11.20 11.92 -9.91
C VAL A 241 -11.50 12.29 -11.37
N ASN A 242 -12.33 13.31 -11.59
CA ASN A 242 -12.76 13.74 -12.93
C ASN A 242 -11.91 14.87 -13.51
N GLU A 243 -11.01 15.44 -12.72
CA GLU A 243 -10.12 16.49 -13.19
C GLU A 243 -9.02 15.89 -14.08
N GLU A 244 -8.80 16.50 -15.25
CA GLU A 244 -7.79 16.02 -16.19
C GLU A 244 -6.38 16.42 -15.73
N ARG A 245 -6.25 17.65 -15.22
CA ARG A 245 -5.03 18.32 -14.75
C ARG A 245 -5.05 18.48 -13.24
N LEU A 246 -3.90 18.39 -12.57
CA LEU A 246 -3.76 18.74 -11.14
C LEU A 246 -3.07 20.10 -10.93
N PHE A 247 -2.44 20.63 -11.98
CA PHE A 247 -1.77 21.92 -12.03
C PHE A 247 -2.14 22.66 -13.32
#